data_AF-A0A2D7CTV4-F1
#
_entry.id   AF-A0A2D7CTV4-F1
#
_cell.length_a   1.000
_cell.length_b   1.000
_cell.length_c   1.000
_cell.angle_alpha   90.00
_cell.angle_beta   90.00
_cell.angle_gamma   90.00
#
_symmetry.space_group_name_H-M   'P 1'
#
loop_
_entity.id
_entity.type
_entity.pdbx_description
1 polymer ?
#
loop_
_entity_poly.entity_id
_entity_poly.type
_entity_poly.pdbx_seq_one_letter_code
_entity_poly.pdbx_strand_id
1 'polypeptide(L)'
;MKVLPKMVEEVGGKLLWQVPSLGQPVGQQAADEILGAWYPSHKAFLSLKEQPSAAESFRLRELCVSEAVVHRCPENIIPKK
;
A
#
# COMPACT_ATOMS: atom_id res chain seq x y z
N MET A 1 8.66 6.68 -5.78
CA MET A 1 9.54 5.84 -4.93
C MET A 1 9.76 4.48 -5.60
N LYS A 2 11.01 4.06 -5.86
CA LYS A 2 11.29 2.72 -6.42
C LYS A 2 11.36 1.61 -5.36
N VAL A 3 11.49 1.97 -4.08
CA VAL A 3 11.73 1.01 -2.98
C VAL A 3 10.46 0.30 -2.54
N LEU A 4 9.32 1.01 -2.45
CA LEU A 4 8.04 0.39 -2.10
C LEU A 4 7.61 -0.70 -3.10
N PRO A 5 7.58 -0.45 -4.43
CA PRO A 5 7.29 -1.49 -5.42
C PRO A 5 8.20 -2.71 -5.26
N LYS A 6 9.50 -2.49 -5.08
CA LYS A 6 10.48 -3.56 -4.86
C LYS A 6 10.17 -4.38 -3.61
N MET A 7 9.87 -3.74 -2.48
CA MET A 7 9.50 -4.42 -1.23
C MET A 7 8.22 -5.27 -1.39
N VAL A 8 7.27 -4.79 -2.19
CA VAL A 8 6.04 -5.54 -2.51
C VAL A 8 6.34 -6.73 -3.42
N GLU A 9 7.23 -6.59 -4.40
CA GLU A 9 7.68 -7.68 -5.28
C GLU A 9 8.45 -8.77 -4.52
N GLU A 10 9.24 -8.40 -3.50
CA GLU A 10 10.02 -9.34 -2.66
C GLU A 10 9.11 -10.36 -1.93
N VAL A 11 7.84 -10.03 -1.67
CA VAL A 11 6.85 -10.97 -1.10
C VAL A 11 5.93 -11.60 -2.16
N GLY A 12 6.25 -11.45 -3.44
CA GLY A 12 5.42 -11.90 -4.57
C GLY A 12 4.14 -11.09 -4.78
N GLY A 13 4.04 -9.92 -4.15
CA GLY A 13 2.94 -8.98 -4.35
C GLY A 13 3.12 -8.13 -5.61
N LYS A 14 2.12 -7.29 -5.88
CA LYS A 14 2.14 -6.34 -6.98
C LYS A 14 1.49 -5.02 -6.59
N LEU A 15 2.15 -3.91 -6.89
CA LEU A 15 1.49 -2.60 -6.89
C LEU A 15 0.59 -2.51 -8.14
N LEU A 16 -0.71 -2.43 -7.94
CA LEU A 16 -1.73 -2.39 -8.99
C LEU A 16 -1.90 -0.98 -9.56
N TRP A 17 -1.96 0.01 -8.67
CA TRP A 17 -2.14 1.41 -9.03
C TRP A 17 -1.57 2.32 -7.94
N GLN A 18 -1.10 3.48 -8.36
CA GLN A 18 -0.58 4.56 -7.53
C GLN A 18 -1.01 5.86 -8.19
N VAL A 19 -1.89 6.61 -7.52
CA VAL A 19 -2.52 7.80 -8.10
C VAL A 19 -2.59 8.94 -7.09
N PRO A 20 -2.36 10.19 -7.51
CA PRO A 20 -2.60 11.34 -6.65
C PRO A 20 -4.09 11.49 -6.38
N SER A 21 -4.44 11.93 -5.18
CA SER A 21 -5.78 12.37 -4.83
C SER A 21 -5.94 13.84 -5.25
N LEU A 22 -6.86 14.11 -6.18
CA LEU A 22 -7.06 15.47 -6.73
C LEU A 22 -8.25 16.21 -6.10
N GLY A 23 -8.97 15.56 -5.20
CA GLY A 23 -10.16 16.10 -4.55
C GLY A 23 -11.06 15.00 -4.02
N GLN A 24 -11.92 15.36 -3.07
CA GLN A 24 -12.81 14.43 -2.39
C GLN A 24 -14.24 14.99 -2.40
N PRO A 25 -15.21 14.31 -3.03
CA PRO A 25 -16.60 14.79 -3.08
C PRO A 25 -17.37 14.58 -1.76
N VAL A 26 -16.96 13.62 -0.93
CA VAL A 26 -17.63 13.26 0.33
C VAL A 26 -16.62 12.91 1.41
N GLY A 27 -16.79 13.50 2.59
CA GLY A 27 -15.90 13.29 3.75
C GLY A 27 -14.69 14.22 3.75
N GLN A 28 -13.88 14.10 4.81
CA GLN A 28 -12.57 14.75 4.91
C GLN A 28 -11.52 13.69 5.21
N GLN A 29 -10.70 13.39 4.22
CA GLN A 29 -9.50 12.60 4.36
C GLN A 29 -8.44 13.32 3.54
N ALA A 30 -7.51 14.01 4.21
CA ALA A 30 -6.41 14.71 3.58
C ALA A 30 -5.35 13.70 3.11
N ALA A 31 -5.73 12.84 2.16
CA ALA A 31 -4.83 11.92 1.49
C ALA A 31 -4.32 12.58 0.22
N ASP A 32 -3.00 12.69 0.06
CA ASP A 32 -2.36 13.20 -1.16
C ASP A 32 -2.25 12.12 -2.24
N GLU A 33 -2.20 10.85 -1.85
CA GLU A 33 -1.98 9.71 -2.73
C GLU A 33 -2.79 8.49 -2.28
N ILE A 34 -3.23 7.67 -3.25
CA ILE A 34 -3.89 6.39 -3.01
C ILE A 34 -3.09 5.28 -3.70
N LEU A 35 -2.86 4.18 -2.97
CA LEU A 35 -2.12 3.01 -3.42
C LEU A 35 -2.99 1.76 -3.36
N GLY A 36 -2.96 0.97 -4.43
CA GLY A 36 -3.56 -0.36 -4.47
C GLY A 36 -2.48 -1.41 -4.61
N ALA A 37 -2.36 -2.30 -3.63
CA ALA A 37 -1.41 -3.39 -3.66
C ALA A 37 -2.14 -4.73 -3.52
N TRP A 38 -1.78 -5.68 -4.37
CA TRP A 38 -2.20 -7.07 -4.28
C TRP A 38 -1.10 -7.91 -3.63
N TYR A 39 -1.50 -8.87 -2.80
CA TYR A 39 -0.60 -9.82 -2.17
C TYR A 39 -1.11 -11.24 -2.37
N PRO A 40 -0.23 -12.23 -2.59
CA PRO A 40 -0.64 -13.61 -2.84
C PRO A 40 -1.24 -14.29 -1.60
N SER A 41 -0.97 -13.77 -0.40
CA SER A 41 -1.58 -14.22 0.84
C SER A 41 -1.51 -13.17 1.93
N HIS A 42 -2.29 -13.35 2.99
CA HIS A 42 -2.17 -12.52 4.19
C HIS A 42 -0.78 -12.63 4.83
N LYS A 43 -0.16 -13.83 4.80
CA LYS A 43 1.19 -14.05 5.32
C LYS A 43 2.22 -13.22 4.56
N ALA A 44 2.10 -13.12 3.23
CA ALA A 44 2.98 -12.31 2.40
C ALA A 44 2.91 -10.82 2.75
N PHE A 45 1.71 -10.30 3.05
CA PHE A 45 1.56 -8.93 3.52
C PHE A 45 2.27 -8.70 4.87
N LEU A 46 2.11 -9.62 5.83
CA LEU A 46 2.73 -9.50 7.16
C LEU A 46 4.26 -9.62 7.12
N SER A 47 4.82 -10.34 6.14
CA SER A 47 6.27 -10.52 5.97
C SER A 47 6.97 -9.33 5.30
N LEU A 48 6.25 -8.25 4.94
CA LEU A 48 6.86 -7.05 4.34
C LEU A 48 7.97 -6.46 5.19
N LYS A 49 7.80 -6.48 6.53
CA LYS A 49 8.79 -5.96 7.48
C LYS A 49 10.11 -6.74 7.53
N GLU A 50 10.11 -7.94 6.96
CA GLU A 50 11.24 -8.88 7.00
C GLU A 50 12.05 -8.85 5.70
N GLN A 51 11.59 -8.11 4.69
CA GLN A 51 12.23 -8.09 3.38
C GLN A 51 13.46 -7.18 3.33
N PRO A 52 14.43 -7.45 2.43
CA PRO A 52 15.65 -6.65 2.31
C PRO A 52 15.38 -5.15 2.09
N SER A 53 14.34 -4.81 1.33
CA SER A 53 14.01 -3.41 1.03
C SER A 53 13.15 -2.74 2.12
N ALA A 54 12.78 -3.48 3.19
CA ALA A 54 11.88 -3.00 4.23
C ALA A 54 12.43 -1.77 4.96
N ALA A 55 13.66 -1.85 5.46
CA ALA A 55 14.26 -0.78 6.26
C ALA A 55 14.23 0.57 5.54
N GLU A 56 14.64 0.61 4.27
CA GLU A 56 14.63 1.84 3.49
C GLU A 56 13.21 2.29 3.13
N SER A 57 12.30 1.36 2.82
CA SER A 57 10.89 1.68 2.54
C SER A 57 10.22 2.35 3.74
N PHE A 58 10.41 1.79 4.95
CA PHE A 58 9.85 2.35 6.18
C PHE A 58 10.50 3.67 6.56
N ARG A 59 11.83 3.83 6.41
CA ARG A 59 12.52 5.11 6.63
C ARG A 59 11.98 6.20 5.71
N LEU A 60 11.80 5.92 4.42
CA LEU A 60 11.24 6.89 3.47
C LEU A 60 9.77 7.21 3.79
N ARG A 61 8.99 6.20 4.19
CA ARG A 61 7.61 6.41 4.63
C ARG A 61 7.55 7.34 5.85
N GLU A 62 8.41 7.14 6.85
CA GLU A 62 8.46 7.98 8.05
C GLU A 62 8.84 9.44 7.73
N LEU A 63 9.70 9.67 6.74
CA LEU A 63 10.11 11.02 6.34
C LEU A 63 9.06 11.77 5.52
N CYS A 64 8.26 11.06 4.72
CA CYS A 64 7.39 11.68 3.71
C CYS A 64 5.90 11.56 4.02
N VAL A 65 5.49 10.62 4.89
CA VAL A 65 4.08 10.29 5.12
C VAL A 65 3.70 10.64 6.55
N SER A 66 3.02 11.77 6.71
CA SER A 66 2.51 12.24 8.00
C SER A 66 1.42 11.33 8.56
N GLU A 67 0.54 10.82 7.70
CA GLU A 67 -0.54 9.91 8.06
C GLU A 67 -0.80 8.90 6.92
N ALA A 68 -1.15 7.66 7.27
CA ALA A 68 -1.66 6.71 6.29
C ALA A 68 -2.64 5.73 6.92
N VAL A 69 -3.70 5.41 6.19
CA VAL A 69 -4.67 4.38 6.57
C VAL A 69 -4.52 3.18 5.64
N VAL A 70 -4.43 1.99 6.22
CA VAL A 70 -4.29 0.74 5.46
C VAL A 70 -5.56 -0.08 5.59
N HIS A 71 -6.26 -0.27 4.48
CA HIS A 71 -7.46 -1.11 4.42
C HIS A 71 -7.14 -2.44 3.77
N ARG A 72 -7.52 -3.54 4.44
CA ARG A 72 -7.50 -4.88 3.84
C ARG A 72 -8.83 -5.12 3.14
N CYS A 73 -8.78 -5.44 1.85
CA CYS A 73 -9.95 -5.72 1.02
C CYS A 73 -9.89 -7.17 0.48
N PRO A 74 -10.45 -8.16 1.20
CA PRO A 74 -10.56 -9.52 0.72
C PRO A 74 -11.45 -9.63 -0.53
N GLU A 75 -11.04 -10.42 -1.52
CA GLU A 75 -11.85 -10.64 -2.74
C GLU A 75 -13.21 -11.26 -2.44
N ASN A 76 -13.31 -12.10 -1.41
CA ASN A 76 -14.53 -12.81 -1.06
C ASN A 76 -15.62 -11.93 -0.41
N ILE A 77 -15.32 -10.67 -0.09
CA ILE A 77 -16.29 -9.73 0.49
C ILE A 77 -16.64 -8.56 -0.44
N ILE A 78 -15.98 -8.46 -1.61
CA ILE A 78 -16.32 -7.44 -2.59
C ILE A 78 -17.66 -7.82 -3.22
N PRO A 79 -18.69 -6.96 -3.15
CA PRO A 79 -19.98 -7.23 -3.78
C PRO A 79 -19.78 -7.55 -5.25
N LYS A 80 -20.29 -8.71 -5.67
CA LYS A 80 -20.36 -9.04 -7.10
C LYS A 80 -21.44 -8.16 -7.73
N LYS A 81 -21.11 -7.58 -8.88
CA LYS A 81 -22.08 -6.84 -9.70
C LYS A 81 -23.18 -7.76 -10.19
#